data_AF-A0A2N8NYH0-F1
#
_entry.id   AF-A0A2N8NYH0-F1
#
_cell.length_a   1.000
_cell.length_b   1.000
_cell.length_c   1.000
_cell.angle_alpha   90.00
_cell.angle_beta   90.00
_cell.angle_gamma   90.00
#
_symmetry.space_group_name_H-M   'P 1'
#
loop_
_entity.id
_entity.type
_entity.pdbx_description
1 polymer ?
#
loop_
_entity_poly.entity_id
_entity_poly.type
_entity_poly.pdbx_seq_one_letter_code
_entity_poly.pdbx_strand_id
1 'polypeptide(L)'
;MTREEQPEKQPGTPAEWRELLRNGYEYPEEIEALSKRRVRRRVRKAYRQEQRDEARRQLAEERRREPVTPGGALVVIVGILAIGAAVHHWWPDHGGAPATVVRAGSGDRTEEEPGTPSALPSPSAPASPAPVADLSTPERTAEGWARAYLERNPPVDKKHSASVRRAAPWMTEALTDNLTQFEDKAWGRLVSNGGVSKVKRVSVAASDDERTRLQADTPSRVWRKVSVDVDVAGYTKYGETTVFQTEIVRSGGSWRVSKVLGV
;
A
#
# COMPACT_ATOMS: atom_id res chain seq x y z
N MET A 1 -16.55 -26.12 35.65
CA MET A 1 -17.59 -25.29 35.00
C MET A 1 -16.94 -24.56 33.84
N THR A 2 -17.02 -25.16 32.66
CA THR A 2 -16.43 -24.65 31.41
C THR A 2 -17.40 -23.68 30.76
N ARG A 3 -16.93 -22.46 30.47
CA ARG A 3 -17.69 -21.42 29.77
C ARG A 3 -17.48 -21.64 28.28
N GLU A 4 -18.49 -22.11 27.58
CA GLU A 4 -18.50 -22.18 26.12
C GLU A 4 -18.57 -20.76 25.55
N GLU A 5 -17.50 -20.32 24.88
CA GLU A 5 -17.51 -19.13 24.04
C GLU A 5 -18.12 -19.52 22.68
N GLN A 6 -19.31 -18.98 22.39
CA GLN A 6 -19.94 -19.12 21.09
C GLN A 6 -19.23 -18.21 20.06
N PRO A 7 -18.94 -18.69 18.84
CA PRO A 7 -18.33 -17.86 17.80
C PRO A 7 -19.31 -16.81 17.28
N GLU A 8 -18.87 -15.54 17.23
CA GLU A 8 -19.61 -14.44 16.62
C GLU A 8 -19.93 -14.76 15.15
N LYS A 9 -21.22 -15.04 14.87
CA LYS A 9 -21.72 -15.22 13.52
C LYS A 9 -21.65 -13.89 12.77
N GLN A 10 -20.89 -13.86 11.68
CA GLN A 10 -20.93 -12.74 10.74
C GLN A 10 -22.34 -12.63 10.13
N PRO A 11 -22.92 -11.41 10.04
CA PRO A 11 -24.26 -11.21 9.51
C PRO A 11 -24.29 -11.56 8.01
N GLY A 12 -25.00 -12.63 7.67
CA GLY A 12 -25.11 -13.15 6.31
C GLY A 12 -26.19 -12.45 5.48
N THR A 13 -27.06 -11.67 6.11
CA THR A 13 -28.22 -11.06 5.44
C THR A 13 -28.21 -9.53 5.50
N PRO A 14 -28.76 -8.84 4.48
CA PRO A 14 -28.91 -7.37 4.51
C PRO A 14 -29.73 -6.85 5.70
N ALA A 15 -30.61 -7.67 6.29
CA ALA A 15 -31.35 -7.32 7.50
C ALA A 15 -30.44 -7.30 8.73
N GLU A 16 -29.56 -8.29 8.88
CA GLU A 16 -28.58 -8.35 9.97
C GLU A 16 -27.53 -7.24 9.83
N TRP A 17 -27.12 -6.88 8.62
CA TRP A 17 -26.27 -5.70 8.38
C TRP A 17 -26.96 -4.41 8.80
N ARG A 18 -28.27 -4.28 8.56
CA ARG A 18 -29.04 -3.13 9.05
C ARG A 18 -29.13 -3.10 10.56
N GLU A 19 -29.24 -4.24 11.23
CA GLU A 19 -29.22 -4.31 12.70
C GLU A 19 -27.84 -3.97 13.27
N LEU A 20 -26.76 -4.46 12.67
CA LEU A 20 -25.39 -4.16 13.08
C LEU A 20 -25.06 -2.67 12.94
N LEU A 21 -25.48 -2.05 11.82
CA LEU A 21 -25.35 -0.60 11.62
C LEU A 21 -26.29 0.22 12.52
N ARG A 22 -27.41 -0.35 12.95
CA ARG A 22 -28.33 0.29 13.90
C ARG A 22 -27.76 0.29 15.33
N ASN A 23 -26.92 -0.68 15.65
CA ASN A 23 -26.27 -0.88 16.95
C ASN A 23 -24.90 -0.20 17.06
N GLY A 24 -24.35 0.38 15.99
CA GLY A 24 -23.01 1.00 15.99
C GLY A 24 -22.85 2.26 16.86
N TYR A 25 -23.91 2.71 17.53
CA TYR A 25 -23.85 3.75 18.57
C TYR A 25 -24.66 3.27 19.76
N GLU A 26 -23.98 2.61 20.69
CA GLU A 26 -24.53 2.28 22.00
C GLU A 26 -24.67 3.60 22.78
N TYR A 27 -25.90 4.04 22.99
CA TYR A 27 -26.17 5.22 23.79
C TYR A 27 -26.24 4.79 25.26
N PRO A 28 -25.72 5.60 26.20
CA PRO A 28 -25.85 5.31 27.63
C PRO A 28 -27.29 4.94 28.01
N GLU A 29 -27.46 3.90 28.83
CA GLU A 29 -28.76 3.34 29.22
C GLU A 29 -29.71 4.41 29.80
N GLU A 30 -29.15 5.46 30.40
CA GLU A 30 -29.87 6.62 30.92
C GLU A 30 -30.67 7.38 29.84
N ILE A 31 -30.16 7.44 28.61
CA ILE A 31 -30.83 8.08 27.46
C ILE A 31 -31.95 7.17 26.93
N GLU A 32 -31.77 5.85 27.07
CA GLU A 32 -32.70 4.83 26.63
C GLU A 32 -33.86 4.65 27.60
N ALA A 33 -33.65 4.94 28.90
CA ALA A 33 -34.67 4.89 29.95
C ALA A 33 -35.71 6.03 29.87
N LEU A 34 -35.42 7.12 29.16
CA LEU A 34 -36.31 8.29 29.08
C LEU A 34 -37.66 7.96 28.41
N SER A 35 -38.80 8.11 29.07
CA SER A 35 -40.10 7.65 28.51
C SER A 35 -40.57 8.35 27.22
N LYS A 36 -40.12 9.58 26.94
CA LYS A 36 -40.63 10.40 25.82
C LYS A 36 -39.68 10.40 24.61
N ARG A 37 -40.16 9.92 23.45
CA ARG A 37 -39.43 9.84 22.17
C ARG A 37 -38.80 11.16 21.70
N ARG A 38 -39.50 12.29 21.90
CA ARG A 38 -38.98 13.63 21.53
C ARG A 38 -37.80 14.05 22.41
N VAL A 39 -37.81 13.68 23.69
CA VAL A 39 -36.72 13.97 24.64
C VAL A 39 -35.51 13.11 24.30
N ARG A 40 -35.69 11.80 24.07
CA ARG A 40 -34.61 10.91 23.58
C ARG A 40 -33.88 11.46 22.37
N ARG A 41 -34.61 11.96 21.36
CA ARG A 41 -34.00 12.54 20.15
C ARG A 41 -33.14 13.76 20.43
N ARG A 42 -33.58 14.65 21.34
CA ARG A 42 -32.80 15.84 21.73
C ARG A 42 -31.56 15.44 22.51
N VAL A 43 -31.69 14.52 23.47
CA VAL A 43 -30.57 14.04 24.29
C VAL A 43 -29.54 13.28 23.44
N ARG A 44 -29.96 12.40 22.53
CA ARG A 44 -29.05 11.75 21.56
C ARG A 44 -28.34 12.73 20.62
N LYS A 45 -28.96 13.88 20.33
CA LYS A 45 -28.32 14.92 19.51
C LYS A 45 -27.27 15.68 20.34
N ALA A 46 -27.60 16.03 21.58
CA ALA A 46 -26.67 16.68 22.52
C ALA A 46 -25.44 15.79 22.80
N TYR A 47 -25.65 14.51 23.10
CA TYR A 47 -24.57 13.54 23.34
C TYR A 47 -23.61 13.40 22.15
N ARG A 48 -24.15 13.33 20.92
CA ARG A 48 -23.31 13.30 19.71
C ARG A 48 -22.52 14.58 19.47
N GLN A 49 -23.02 15.70 19.97
CA GLN A 49 -22.34 16.99 19.83
C GLN A 49 -21.21 17.09 20.86
N GLU A 50 -21.46 16.68 22.09
CA GLU A 50 -20.47 16.61 23.17
C GLU A 50 -19.28 15.72 22.81
N GLN A 51 -19.54 14.50 22.32
CA GLN A 51 -18.50 13.58 21.83
C GLN A 51 -17.63 14.18 20.71
N ARG A 52 -18.23 14.96 19.80
CA ARG A 52 -17.48 15.64 18.73
C ARG A 52 -16.61 16.77 19.29
N ASP A 53 -17.10 17.47 20.31
CA ASP A 53 -16.37 18.55 20.94
C ASP A 53 -15.22 18.02 21.80
N GLU A 54 -15.38 16.87 22.46
CA GLU A 54 -14.30 16.15 23.16
C GLU A 54 -13.19 15.71 22.20
N ALA A 55 -13.53 15.07 21.09
CA ALA A 55 -12.56 14.68 20.07
C ALA A 55 -11.81 15.90 19.50
N ARG A 56 -12.50 17.03 19.30
CA ARG A 56 -11.87 18.29 18.87
C ARG A 56 -10.94 18.87 19.93
N ARG A 57 -11.28 18.77 21.22
CA ARG A 57 -10.42 19.20 22.33
C ARG A 57 -9.18 18.35 22.41
N GLN A 58 -9.29 17.03 22.29
CA GLN A 58 -8.15 16.10 22.25
C GLN A 58 -7.21 16.44 21.09
N LEU A 59 -7.73 16.62 19.88
CA LEU A 59 -6.95 17.07 18.71
C LEU A 59 -6.30 18.45 18.92
N ALA A 60 -6.96 19.37 19.62
CA ALA A 60 -6.40 20.68 19.94
C ALA A 60 -5.29 20.60 21.01
N GLU A 61 -5.41 19.68 21.97
CA GLU A 61 -4.39 19.39 22.98
C GLU A 61 -3.18 18.69 22.37
N GLU A 62 -3.37 17.75 21.45
CA GLU A 62 -2.30 17.12 20.68
C GLU A 62 -1.53 18.17 19.85
N ARG A 63 -2.24 19.06 19.15
CA ARG A 63 -1.64 20.18 18.41
C ARG A 63 -0.92 21.20 19.31
N ARG A 64 -1.26 21.26 20.61
CA ARG A 64 -0.55 22.10 21.59
C ARG A 64 0.67 21.41 22.17
N ARG A 65 0.67 20.08 22.27
CA ARG A 65 1.81 19.28 22.75
C ARG A 65 2.92 19.15 21.72
N GLU A 66 2.60 19.27 20.43
CA GLU A 66 3.58 19.40 19.36
C GLU A 66 3.57 20.82 18.75
N PRO A 67 4.16 21.83 19.40
CA PRO A 67 4.46 23.06 18.70
C PRO A 67 5.54 22.72 17.66
N VAL A 68 5.15 22.61 16.39
CA VAL A 68 6.07 22.57 15.26
C VAL A 68 6.87 23.87 15.33
N THR A 69 8.03 23.82 15.97
CA THR A 69 8.86 24.98 16.20
C THR A 69 9.37 25.44 14.84
N PRO A 70 9.26 26.73 14.47
CA PRO A 70 9.77 27.22 13.19
C PRO A 70 11.27 26.93 12.99
N GLY A 71 12.02 26.72 14.08
CA GLY A 71 13.41 26.24 14.06
C GLY A 71 13.60 24.78 13.65
N GLY A 72 12.60 23.90 13.79
CA GLY A 72 12.66 22.51 13.32
C GLY A 72 12.49 22.41 11.80
N ALA A 73 11.56 23.20 11.23
CA ALA A 73 11.35 23.29 9.79
C ALA A 73 12.57 23.89 9.07
N LEU A 74 13.06 25.04 9.57
CA LEU A 74 14.47 25.26 9.87
C LEU A 74 15.54 24.29 9.33
N VAL A 75 15.85 23.36 10.23
CA VAL A 75 16.87 22.32 10.14
C VAL A 75 16.55 21.31 9.03
N VAL A 76 15.27 20.97 8.83
CA VAL A 76 14.87 20.07 7.73
C VAL A 76 15.16 20.69 6.37
N ILE A 77 14.85 21.99 6.18
CA ILE A 77 15.10 22.70 4.92
C ILE A 77 16.61 22.84 4.66
N VAL A 78 17.39 23.21 5.69
CA VAL A 78 18.85 23.30 5.57
C VAL A 78 19.48 21.93 5.28
N GLY A 79 18.97 20.86 5.89
CA GLY A 79 19.41 19.49 5.61
C GLY A 79 19.17 19.07 4.15
N ILE A 80 17.99 19.39 3.59
CA ILE A 80 17.66 19.08 2.19
C ILE A 80 18.56 19.88 1.22
N LEU A 81 18.83 21.16 1.52
CA LEU A 81 19.70 22.00 0.69
C LEU A 81 21.17 21.55 0.75
N ALA A 82 21.67 21.14 1.91
CA ALA A 82 23.03 20.62 2.06
C ALA A 82 23.22 19.30 1.29
N ILE A 83 22.21 18.42 1.28
CA ILE A 83 22.22 17.19 0.49
C ILE A 83 22.17 17.52 -1.01
N GLY A 84 21.36 18.49 -1.43
CA GLY A 84 21.30 18.95 -2.83
C GLY A 84 22.63 19.51 -3.35
N ALA A 85 23.36 20.27 -2.53
CA ALA A 85 24.67 20.79 -2.89
C ALA A 85 25.75 19.69 -2.99
N ALA A 86 25.70 18.68 -2.12
CA ALA A 86 26.61 17.54 -2.18
C ALA A 86 26.42 16.68 -3.44
N VAL A 87 25.17 16.50 -3.89
CA VAL A 87 24.87 15.78 -5.14
C VAL A 87 25.39 16.53 -6.37
N HIS A 88 25.29 17.86 -6.40
CA HIS A 88 25.81 18.65 -7.52
C HIS A 88 27.36 18.63 -7.58
N HIS A 89 28.04 18.59 -6.43
CA HIS A 89 29.50 18.61 -6.39
C HIS A 89 30.12 17.22 -6.71
N TRP A 90 29.44 16.11 -6.41
CA TRP A 90 29.96 14.76 -6.68
C TRP A 90 29.55 14.16 -8.03
N TRP A 91 28.58 14.76 -8.74
CA TRP A 91 28.16 14.36 -10.08
C TRP A 91 28.05 15.56 -11.04
N PRO A 92 29.16 16.05 -11.61
CA PRO A 92 29.14 17.18 -12.54
C PRO A 92 28.64 16.82 -13.97
N ASP A 93 28.60 15.55 -14.35
CA ASP A 93 28.36 15.12 -15.75
C ASP A 93 26.92 14.73 -16.11
N HIS A 94 25.93 15.46 -15.61
CA HIS A 94 24.59 15.46 -16.21
C HIS A 94 24.32 16.80 -16.92
N GLY A 95 25.24 17.17 -17.79
CA GLY A 95 25.04 18.18 -18.82
C GLY A 95 24.45 17.57 -20.09
N GLY A 96 23.24 18.02 -20.47
CA GLY A 96 22.85 18.15 -21.88
C GLY A 96 21.72 17.25 -22.39
N ALA A 97 20.47 17.73 -22.29
CA ALA A 97 19.71 18.12 -23.48
C ALA A 97 18.46 18.94 -23.10
N PRO A 98 18.24 20.12 -23.72
CA PRO A 98 17.10 20.98 -23.44
C PRO A 98 15.80 20.44 -24.05
N ALA A 99 14.68 20.78 -23.40
CA ALA A 99 13.34 20.48 -23.88
C ALA A 99 13.06 21.16 -25.23
N THR A 100 13.17 20.41 -26.33
CA THR A 100 12.61 20.82 -27.63
C THR A 100 11.13 20.49 -27.68
N VAL A 101 10.32 21.55 -27.61
CA VAL A 101 8.92 21.56 -28.02
C VAL A 101 8.85 21.28 -29.52
N VAL A 102 8.18 20.20 -29.93
CA VAL A 102 7.71 20.04 -31.31
C VAL A 102 6.20 19.78 -31.28
N ARG A 103 5.47 20.73 -31.87
CA ARG A 103 4.04 20.68 -32.17
C ARG A 103 3.83 20.14 -33.60
N ALA A 104 2.66 19.54 -33.80
CA ALA A 104 2.13 18.80 -34.95
C ALA A 104 2.36 19.33 -36.38
N GLY A 105 2.38 18.39 -37.34
CA GLY A 105 2.19 18.61 -38.78
C GLY A 105 1.94 17.29 -39.53
N SER A 106 0.92 17.29 -40.39
CA SER A 106 0.32 16.17 -41.16
C SER A 106 1.05 15.82 -42.46
N GLY A 107 0.75 14.63 -43.02
CA GLY A 107 1.00 14.19 -44.42
C GLY A 107 2.43 13.68 -44.66
N ASP A 108 2.72 12.63 -45.43
CA ASP A 108 2.03 12.10 -46.59
C ASP A 108 2.38 10.61 -46.83
N ARG A 109 1.58 10.02 -47.69
CA ARG A 109 1.48 8.63 -48.16
C ARG A 109 2.63 8.30 -49.12
N THR A 110 3.25 7.13 -49.02
CA THR A 110 3.79 6.42 -50.19
C THR A 110 3.69 4.91 -49.95
N GLU A 111 3.09 4.28 -50.94
CA GLU A 111 2.69 2.90 -51.10
C GLU A 111 3.76 2.20 -51.93
N GLU A 112 4.28 1.07 -51.47
CA GLU A 112 4.87 0.02 -52.32
C GLU A 112 5.07 -1.27 -51.49
N GLU A 113 4.14 -2.21 -51.70
CA GLU A 113 4.35 -3.67 -51.59
C GLU A 113 4.55 -4.19 -53.04
N PRO A 114 4.97 -5.46 -53.33
CA PRO A 114 4.78 -6.66 -52.50
C PRO A 114 5.95 -7.66 -52.48
N GLY A 115 5.97 -8.56 -51.48
CA GLY A 115 6.84 -9.73 -51.51
C GLY A 115 6.80 -10.60 -50.25
N THR A 116 5.76 -11.42 -50.10
CA THR A 116 5.72 -12.62 -49.23
C THR A 116 5.81 -13.83 -50.19
N PRO A 117 6.50 -14.97 -49.90
CA PRO A 117 6.38 -15.72 -48.66
C PRO A 117 7.64 -16.44 -48.14
N SER A 118 7.71 -16.70 -46.83
CA SER A 118 7.76 -18.07 -46.28
C SER A 118 7.98 -18.03 -44.77
N ALA A 119 7.17 -18.80 -44.06
CA ALA A 119 7.25 -18.99 -42.63
C ALA A 119 8.44 -19.87 -42.23
N LEU A 120 9.19 -19.43 -41.22
CA LEU A 120 9.80 -20.31 -40.22
C LEU A 120 9.64 -19.65 -38.84
N PRO A 121 9.26 -20.41 -37.79
CA PRO A 121 9.17 -19.87 -36.45
C PRO A 121 10.57 -19.53 -35.95
N SER A 122 10.85 -18.24 -35.80
CA SER A 122 12.04 -17.78 -35.11
C SER A 122 11.97 -18.27 -33.65
N PRO A 123 13.04 -18.87 -33.09
CA PRO A 123 13.02 -19.42 -31.75
C PRO A 123 12.69 -18.31 -30.76
N SER A 124 11.64 -18.53 -29.96
CA SER A 124 11.28 -17.68 -28.83
C SER A 124 12.54 -17.34 -28.05
N ALA A 125 12.82 -16.04 -27.93
CA ALA A 125 13.81 -15.54 -27.00
C ALA A 125 13.57 -16.21 -25.64
N PRO A 126 14.61 -16.75 -24.97
CA PRO A 126 14.43 -17.35 -23.66
C PRO A 126 13.77 -16.32 -22.76
N ALA A 127 12.60 -16.67 -22.22
CA ALA A 127 11.97 -15.88 -21.19
C ALA A 127 13.02 -15.64 -20.11
N SER A 128 13.33 -14.37 -19.81
CA SER A 128 14.23 -14.03 -18.70
C SER A 128 13.81 -14.86 -17.50
N PRO A 129 14.73 -15.62 -16.87
CA PRO A 129 14.38 -16.43 -15.73
C PRO A 129 13.75 -15.52 -14.69
N ALA A 130 12.57 -15.90 -14.21
CA ALA A 130 11.94 -15.19 -13.10
C ALA A 130 12.96 -15.09 -11.97
N PRO A 131 13.10 -13.93 -11.31
CA PRO A 131 14.09 -13.76 -10.25
C PRO A 131 13.92 -14.86 -9.21
N VAL A 132 15.01 -15.57 -8.93
CA VAL A 132 15.01 -16.63 -7.91
C VAL A 132 14.72 -15.98 -6.57
N ALA A 133 13.69 -16.47 -5.88
CA ALA A 133 13.29 -15.92 -4.60
C ALA A 133 14.35 -16.20 -3.52
N ASP A 134 14.97 -15.14 -3.00
CA ASP A 134 15.84 -15.22 -1.82
C ASP A 134 14.99 -15.27 -0.55
N LEU A 135 14.89 -16.47 0.03
CA LEU A 135 14.12 -16.78 1.24
C LEU A 135 15.02 -17.03 2.47
N SER A 136 16.30 -16.62 2.39
CA SER A 136 17.32 -16.93 3.39
C SER A 136 17.10 -16.19 4.72
N THR A 137 16.71 -14.93 4.66
CA THR A 137 16.39 -14.09 5.82
C THR A 137 15.00 -13.46 5.67
N PRO A 138 14.33 -13.10 6.78
CA PRO A 138 13.05 -12.43 6.69
C PRO A 138 13.16 -11.08 5.97
N GLU A 139 14.25 -10.34 6.15
CA GLU A 139 14.46 -9.05 5.49
C GLU A 139 14.56 -9.19 3.97
N ARG A 140 15.35 -10.15 3.48
CA ARG A 140 15.48 -10.44 2.03
C ARG A 140 14.15 -10.90 1.43
N THR A 141 13.41 -11.71 2.19
CA THR A 141 12.09 -12.20 1.80
C THR A 141 11.10 -11.03 1.62
N ALA A 142 11.02 -10.14 2.61
CA ALA A 142 10.15 -8.97 2.56
C ALA A 142 10.54 -7.99 1.45
N GLU A 143 11.84 -7.78 1.27
CA GLU A 143 12.38 -6.92 0.22
C GLU A 143 12.01 -7.45 -1.18
N GLY A 144 12.24 -8.74 -1.42
CA GLY A 144 11.92 -9.41 -2.69
C GLY A 144 10.43 -9.41 -2.98
N TRP A 145 9.61 -9.74 -1.98
CA TRP A 145 8.15 -9.64 -2.06
C TRP A 145 7.69 -8.24 -2.46
N ALA A 146 8.15 -7.21 -1.73
CA ALA A 146 7.70 -5.84 -1.94
C ALA A 146 8.07 -5.32 -3.32
N ARG A 147 9.28 -5.63 -3.82
CA ARG A 147 9.67 -5.31 -5.20
C ARG A 147 8.76 -5.98 -6.21
N ALA A 148 8.60 -7.30 -6.11
CA ALA A 148 7.82 -8.08 -7.07
C ALA A 148 6.33 -7.66 -7.10
N TYR A 149 5.77 -7.29 -5.94
CA TYR A 149 4.37 -6.89 -5.77
C TYR A 149 4.09 -5.45 -6.22
N LEU A 150 5.00 -4.52 -5.96
CA LEU A 150 4.83 -3.09 -6.27
C LEU A 150 5.40 -2.66 -7.62
N GLU A 151 6.24 -3.46 -8.25
CA GLU A 151 6.60 -3.26 -9.65
C GLU A 151 5.43 -3.75 -10.52
N ARG A 152 4.62 -2.80 -11.01
CA ARG A 152 3.33 -3.08 -11.67
C ARG A 152 3.29 -2.43 -13.03
N ASN A 153 2.85 -3.19 -14.01
CA ASN A 153 2.71 -2.70 -15.37
C ASN A 153 1.32 -3.08 -15.89
N PRO A 154 0.27 -2.31 -15.56
CA PRO A 154 -1.10 -2.64 -15.91
C PRO A 154 -1.36 -2.97 -17.39
N PRO A 155 -0.73 -2.28 -18.37
CA PRO A 155 -0.81 -2.67 -19.78
C PRO A 155 -0.39 -4.12 -20.07
N VAL A 156 0.65 -4.61 -19.39
CA VAL A 156 1.19 -5.97 -19.57
C VAL A 156 0.47 -6.98 -18.68
N ASP A 157 0.32 -6.63 -17.42
CA ASP A 157 -0.19 -7.47 -16.34
C ASP A 157 -1.72 -7.70 -16.45
N LYS A 158 -2.47 -6.75 -17.04
CA LYS A 158 -3.92 -6.73 -17.27
C LYS A 158 -4.79 -6.73 -15.99
N LYS A 159 -4.40 -7.47 -14.96
CA LYS A 159 -5.10 -7.61 -13.67
C LYS A 159 -4.09 -7.57 -12.52
N HIS A 160 -4.51 -7.10 -11.35
CA HIS A 160 -3.64 -7.04 -10.16
C HIS A 160 -3.13 -8.42 -9.73
N SER A 161 -3.91 -9.47 -9.97
CA SER A 161 -3.50 -10.86 -9.71
C SER A 161 -2.22 -11.27 -10.42
N ALA A 162 -1.83 -10.61 -11.51
CA ALA A 162 -0.53 -10.85 -12.14
C ALA A 162 0.63 -10.39 -11.24
N SER A 163 0.50 -9.25 -10.57
CA SER A 163 1.48 -8.76 -9.59
C SER A 163 1.52 -9.65 -8.35
N VAL A 164 0.35 -10.13 -7.89
CA VAL A 164 0.26 -11.11 -6.79
C VAL A 164 1.00 -12.41 -7.16
N ARG A 165 0.72 -12.98 -8.35
CA ARG A 165 1.40 -14.19 -8.84
C ARG A 165 2.90 -14.01 -9.03
N ARG A 166 3.33 -12.84 -9.50
CA ARG A 166 4.76 -12.50 -9.60
C ARG A 166 5.43 -12.50 -8.24
N ALA A 167 4.75 -12.03 -7.20
CA ALA A 167 5.25 -12.02 -5.82
C ALA A 167 5.05 -13.35 -5.06
N ALA A 168 4.29 -14.31 -5.60
CA ALA A 168 3.95 -15.56 -4.94
C ALA A 168 5.15 -16.38 -4.42
N PRO A 169 6.33 -16.41 -5.09
CA PRO A 169 7.50 -17.12 -4.57
C PRO A 169 7.94 -16.71 -3.17
N TRP A 170 7.68 -15.46 -2.76
CA TRP A 170 8.02 -14.92 -1.43
C TRP A 170 6.90 -15.04 -0.40
N MET A 171 5.70 -15.46 -0.81
CA MET A 171 4.51 -15.50 0.04
C MET A 171 4.16 -16.93 0.44
N THR A 172 3.31 -17.07 1.45
CA THR A 172 2.54 -18.29 1.66
C THR A 172 1.42 -18.40 0.63
N GLU A 173 0.96 -19.62 0.37
CA GLU A 173 -0.17 -19.88 -0.54
C GLU A 173 -1.43 -19.17 -0.06
N ALA A 174 -1.74 -19.26 1.24
CA ALA A 174 -2.89 -18.59 1.85
C ALA A 174 -2.89 -17.06 1.64
N LEU A 175 -1.73 -16.41 1.73
CA LEU A 175 -1.64 -14.97 1.46
C LEU A 175 -1.84 -14.67 -0.04
N THR A 176 -1.27 -15.50 -0.91
CA THR A 176 -1.42 -15.37 -2.37
C THR A 176 -2.88 -15.47 -2.77
N ASP A 177 -3.61 -16.45 -2.24
CA ASP A 177 -5.04 -16.64 -2.49
C ASP A 177 -5.86 -15.46 -1.96
N ASN A 178 -5.57 -15.02 -0.74
CA ASN A 178 -6.24 -13.86 -0.14
C ASN A 178 -6.06 -12.62 -1.01
N LEU A 179 -4.82 -12.24 -1.34
CA LEU A 179 -4.55 -11.06 -2.16
C LEU A 179 -5.12 -11.17 -3.57
N THR A 180 -5.24 -12.37 -4.13
CA THR A 180 -5.83 -12.57 -5.47
C THR A 180 -7.34 -12.35 -5.48
N GLN A 181 -8.02 -12.67 -4.38
CA GLN A 181 -9.48 -12.56 -4.27
C GLN A 181 -9.97 -11.12 -4.07
N PHE A 182 -9.17 -10.26 -3.44
CA PHE A 182 -9.54 -8.87 -3.16
C PHE A 182 -8.96 -7.89 -4.19
N GLU A 183 -9.73 -6.85 -4.51
CA GLU A 183 -9.27 -5.78 -5.38
C GLU A 183 -8.27 -4.85 -4.67
N ASP A 184 -7.22 -4.45 -5.38
CA ASP A 184 -6.25 -3.46 -4.91
C ASP A 184 -6.64 -2.05 -5.40
N LYS A 185 -6.92 -1.15 -4.46
CA LYS A 185 -7.29 0.25 -4.78
C LYS A 185 -6.14 1.04 -5.41
N ALA A 186 -4.89 0.78 -5.01
CA ALA A 186 -3.72 1.38 -5.64
C ALA A 186 -3.54 0.87 -7.08
N TRP A 187 -3.87 -0.39 -7.36
CA TRP A 187 -3.93 -0.91 -8.73
C TRP A 187 -4.97 -0.15 -9.58
N GLY A 188 -6.20 0.02 -9.07
CA GLY A 188 -7.25 0.75 -9.79
C GLY A 188 -6.89 2.21 -10.08
N ARG A 189 -6.21 2.88 -9.15
CA ARG A 189 -5.65 4.24 -9.36
C ARG A 189 -4.56 4.24 -10.43
N LEU A 190 -3.67 3.25 -10.40
CA LEU A 190 -2.59 3.13 -11.38
C LEU A 190 -3.14 2.93 -12.80
N VAL A 191 -4.14 2.04 -12.97
CA VAL A 191 -4.83 1.80 -14.26
C VAL A 191 -5.50 3.08 -14.76
N SER A 192 -6.27 3.75 -13.90
CA SER A 192 -6.99 4.99 -14.27
C SER A 192 -6.05 6.10 -14.74
N ASN A 193 -4.83 6.16 -14.18
CA ASN A 193 -3.82 7.14 -14.54
C ASN A 193 -2.95 6.70 -15.74
N GLY A 194 -3.26 5.57 -16.37
CA GLY A 194 -2.41 4.97 -17.42
C GLY A 194 -0.98 4.71 -16.94
N GLY A 195 -0.81 4.48 -15.63
CA GLY A 195 0.47 4.46 -14.96
C GLY A 195 1.13 3.09 -14.94
N VAL A 196 2.46 3.10 -14.82
CA VAL A 196 3.32 1.96 -14.51
C VAL A 196 4.10 2.34 -13.26
N SER A 197 4.20 1.44 -12.29
CA SER A 197 4.97 1.67 -11.08
C SER A 197 6.31 0.91 -11.13
N LYS A 198 7.38 1.61 -10.77
CA LYS A 198 8.72 1.06 -10.62
C LYS A 198 9.22 1.30 -9.21
N VAL A 199 9.82 0.27 -8.62
CA VAL A 199 10.37 0.37 -7.27
C VAL A 199 11.78 0.95 -7.33
N LYS A 200 12.00 2.09 -6.68
CA LYS A 200 13.34 2.71 -6.57
C LYS A 200 14.14 2.12 -5.43
N ARG A 201 13.52 2.03 -4.26
CA ARG A 201 14.17 1.62 -3.01
C ARG A 201 13.19 0.87 -2.15
N VAL A 202 13.70 -0.14 -1.47
CA VAL A 202 12.99 -0.84 -0.40
C VAL A 202 13.87 -0.75 0.85
N SER A 203 13.26 -0.41 1.97
CA SER A 203 13.89 -0.46 3.28
C SER A 203 13.05 -1.35 4.19
N VAL A 204 13.72 -2.23 4.92
CA VAL A 204 13.09 -3.18 5.82
C VAL A 204 13.67 -2.95 7.21
N ALA A 205 12.78 -2.73 8.18
CA ALA A 205 13.14 -2.50 9.57
C ALA A 205 12.28 -3.38 10.50
N ALA A 206 12.69 -3.49 11.76
CA ALA A 206 11.81 -4.02 12.80
C ALA A 206 10.51 -3.20 12.85
N SER A 207 9.39 -3.87 13.10
CA SER A 207 8.12 -3.16 13.17
C SER A 207 8.05 -2.25 14.40
N ASP A 208 7.62 -1.01 14.18
CA ASP A 208 7.40 0.02 15.20
C ASP A 208 5.91 0.27 15.48
N ASP A 209 5.00 -0.42 14.77
CA ASP A 209 3.56 -0.20 14.86
C ASP A 209 2.98 -0.78 16.14
N GLU A 210 2.11 -0.03 16.84
CA GLU A 210 1.56 -0.44 18.14
C GLU A 210 0.86 -1.80 18.12
N ARG A 211 0.23 -2.19 17.00
CA ARG A 211 -0.51 -3.45 16.84
C ARG A 211 0.40 -4.67 16.78
N THR A 212 1.67 -4.46 16.42
CA THR A 212 2.63 -5.53 16.14
C THR A 212 3.87 -5.46 17.02
N ARG A 213 4.25 -4.29 17.54
CA ARG A 213 5.39 -4.12 18.45
C ARG A 213 5.28 -4.93 19.73
N LEU A 214 4.05 -5.23 20.18
CA LEU A 214 3.79 -6.04 21.36
C LEU A 214 3.93 -7.55 21.07
N GLN A 215 3.93 -7.94 19.79
CA GLN A 215 4.16 -9.32 19.37
C GLN A 215 5.66 -9.53 19.25
N ALA A 216 6.24 -10.23 20.22
CA ALA A 216 7.66 -10.55 20.19
C ALA A 216 8.01 -11.41 18.96
N ASP A 217 9.14 -11.08 18.34
CA ASP A 217 9.77 -11.91 17.31
C ASP A 217 10.12 -13.29 17.91
N THR A 218 9.84 -14.35 17.16
CA THR A 218 10.19 -15.72 17.49
C THR A 218 11.08 -16.33 16.40
N PRO A 219 11.79 -17.44 16.66
CA PRO A 219 12.60 -18.11 15.64
C PRO A 219 11.82 -18.57 14.40
N SER A 220 10.49 -18.65 14.48
CA SER A 220 9.60 -19.09 13.40
C SER A 220 8.71 -17.98 12.85
N ARG A 221 8.70 -16.78 13.44
CA ARG A 221 7.82 -15.67 13.03
C ARG A 221 8.41 -14.34 13.44
N VAL A 222 8.42 -13.38 12.51
CA VAL A 222 8.86 -12.01 12.79
C VAL A 222 7.94 -10.98 12.13
N TRP A 223 7.87 -9.78 12.70
CA TRP A 223 7.18 -8.63 12.11
C TRP A 223 8.17 -7.59 11.58
N ARG A 224 8.00 -7.19 10.31
CA ARG A 224 8.86 -6.19 9.67
C ARG A 224 8.04 -5.07 9.06
N LYS A 225 8.50 -3.83 9.27
CA LYS A 225 8.04 -2.65 8.55
C LYS A 225 8.80 -2.56 7.24
N VAL A 226 8.07 -2.45 6.14
CA VAL A 226 8.62 -2.36 4.79
C VAL A 226 8.21 -1.03 4.21
N SER A 227 9.17 -0.14 3.97
CA SER A 227 8.94 1.16 3.33
C SER A 227 9.53 1.15 1.93
N VAL A 228 8.69 1.43 0.93
CA VAL A 228 9.01 1.29 -0.49
C VAL A 228 8.81 2.62 -1.18
N ASP A 229 9.88 3.14 -1.79
CA ASP A 229 9.81 4.30 -2.66
C ASP A 229 9.48 3.83 -4.08
N VAL A 230 8.35 4.29 -4.60
CA VAL A 230 7.79 3.91 -5.90
C VAL A 230 7.74 5.14 -6.80
N ASP A 231 8.28 5.01 -8.00
CA ASP A 231 8.03 5.95 -9.08
C ASP A 231 6.85 5.48 -9.90
N VAL A 232 5.86 6.36 -10.06
CA VAL A 232 4.73 6.14 -10.96
C VAL A 232 4.93 6.98 -12.22
N ALA A 233 4.96 6.31 -13.36
CA ALA A 233 5.01 6.93 -14.68
C ALA A 233 3.72 6.63 -15.45
N GLY A 234 2.94 7.67 -15.74
CA GLY A 234 1.73 7.59 -16.57
C GLY A 234 1.43 8.95 -17.19
N TYR A 235 0.15 9.36 -17.19
CA TYR A 235 -0.24 10.72 -17.56
C TYR A 235 0.37 11.78 -16.62
N THR A 236 0.55 11.41 -15.35
CA THR A 236 1.31 12.17 -14.36
C THR A 236 2.50 11.36 -13.89
N LYS A 237 3.61 12.05 -13.62
CA LYS A 237 4.82 11.47 -13.04
C LYS A 237 4.94 11.94 -11.60
N TYR A 238 5.01 11.01 -10.66
CA TYR A 238 5.20 11.33 -9.25
C TYR A 238 5.88 10.16 -8.52
N GLY A 239 6.53 10.48 -7.39
CA GLY A 239 7.02 9.48 -6.45
C GLY A 239 6.05 9.34 -5.28
N GLU A 240 5.89 8.12 -4.78
CA GLU A 240 5.10 7.82 -3.58
C GLU A 240 5.88 6.84 -2.71
N THR A 241 5.83 7.03 -1.39
CA THR A 241 6.37 6.06 -0.43
C THR A 241 5.21 5.24 0.16
N THR A 242 5.21 3.94 -0.08
CA THR A 242 4.23 3.00 0.49
C THR A 242 4.85 2.27 1.68
N VAL A 243 4.08 2.11 2.75
CA VAL A 243 4.54 1.43 3.98
C VAL A 243 3.64 0.25 4.30
N PHE A 244 4.25 -0.91 4.49
CA PHE A 244 3.56 -2.14 4.90
C PHE A 244 4.08 -2.64 6.25
N GLN A 245 3.21 -3.32 6.98
CA GLN A 245 3.61 -4.20 8.08
C GLN A 245 3.46 -5.64 7.63
N THR A 246 4.56 -6.38 7.63
CA THR A 246 4.62 -7.75 7.10
C THR A 246 4.91 -8.74 8.22
N GLU A 247 4.08 -9.77 8.34
CA GLU A 247 4.37 -10.96 9.13
C GLU A 247 5.11 -11.95 8.23
N ILE A 248 6.23 -12.44 8.71
CA ILE A 248 7.10 -13.34 7.95
C ILE A 248 7.32 -14.57 8.81
N VAL A 249 6.94 -15.73 8.28
CA VAL A 249 6.99 -17.00 8.98
C VAL A 249 8.02 -17.91 8.34
N ARG A 250 8.64 -18.76 9.16
CA ARG A 250 9.56 -19.79 8.70
C ARG A 250 8.80 -21.09 8.51
N SER A 251 8.79 -21.61 7.29
CA SER A 251 8.18 -22.91 6.94
C SER A 251 9.14 -23.71 6.07
N GLY A 252 9.37 -24.98 6.43
CA GLY A 252 10.28 -25.86 5.68
C GLY A 252 11.71 -25.30 5.56
N GLY A 253 12.18 -24.56 6.58
CA GLY A 253 13.50 -23.93 6.59
C GLY A 253 13.61 -22.59 5.87
N SER A 254 12.60 -22.18 5.09
CA SER A 254 12.57 -20.92 4.32
C SER A 254 11.65 -19.88 4.95
N TRP A 255 11.98 -18.60 4.82
CA TRP A 255 11.10 -17.50 5.25
C TRP A 255 10.08 -17.16 4.15
N ARG A 256 8.83 -16.88 4.54
CA ARG A 256 7.76 -16.46 3.62
C ARG A 256 6.86 -15.43 4.29
N VAL A 257 6.39 -14.46 3.51
CA VAL A 257 5.40 -13.47 3.97
C VAL A 257 4.05 -14.18 4.12
N SER A 258 3.49 -14.17 5.33
CA SER A 258 2.18 -14.79 5.64
C SER A 258 1.05 -13.79 5.75
N LYS A 259 1.35 -12.55 6.12
CA LYS A 259 0.36 -11.50 6.34
C LYS A 259 0.93 -10.14 6.01
N VAL A 260 0.09 -9.27 5.46
CA VAL A 260 0.46 -7.89 5.12
C VAL A 260 -0.65 -6.97 5.60
N LEU A 261 -0.27 -5.90 6.29
CA LEU A 261 -1.15 -4.79 6.65
C LEU A 261 -0.72 -3.55 5.87
N GLY A 262 -1.72 -2.78 5.42
CA GLY A 262 -1.51 -1.55 4.64
C GLY A 262 -1.59 -1.71 3.12
N VAL A 263 -2.18 -2.81 2.63
CA VAL A 263 -2.47 -3.05 1.20
C VAL A 263 -3.79 -2.40 0.78
#